data_AF-A0A916LJJ4-F1
#
_entry.id   AF-A0A916LJJ4-F1
#
_cell.length_a   1.000
_cell.length_b   1.000
_cell.length_c   1.000
_cell.angle_alpha   90.00
_cell.angle_beta   90.00
_cell.angle_gamma   90.00
#
_symmetry.space_group_name_H-M   'P 1'
#
loop_
_entity.id
_entity.type
_entity.pdbx_description
1 polymer ?
#
loop_
_entity_poly.entity_id
_entity_poly.type
_entity_poly.pdbx_seq_one_letter_code
_entity_poly.pdbx_strand_id
1 'polypeptide(L)'
;MAMLGVWTHFVHPDDIIYTPDEVENPELVRNWFYLPWRGRNNEGLYFKFKNWVKDFVESYPFIRFMTCREAYEEMKRFDNLKIKCEFGDNEIKINTNQKNVFLNVQIDTKYKNLEVINAEIVCSSQGIFTNTVVLKTTDESVILKLD
;
A
#
# COMPACT_ATOMS: atom_id res chain seq x y z
N MET A 1 -7.43 -7.39 -20.05
CA MET A 1 -6.37 -7.53 -19.03
C MET A 1 -6.90 -6.95 -17.73
N ALA A 2 -7.17 -7.81 -16.75
CA ALA A 2 -7.52 -7.38 -15.40
C ALA A 2 -6.21 -7.00 -14.69
N MET A 3 -6.01 -5.70 -14.42
CA MET A 3 -4.82 -5.20 -13.76
C MET A 3 -4.94 -5.45 -12.25
N LEU A 4 -4.14 -6.38 -11.74
CA LEU A 4 -3.92 -6.57 -10.31
C LEU A 4 -3.25 -5.30 -9.76
N GLY A 5 -3.96 -4.55 -8.91
CA GLY A 5 -3.38 -3.47 -8.10
C GLY A 5 -4.06 -2.10 -8.17
N VAL A 6 -4.90 -1.83 -9.16
CA VAL A 6 -5.71 -0.59 -9.21
C VAL A 6 -7.17 -0.94 -8.95
N TRP A 7 -7.55 -0.99 -7.67
CA TRP A 7 -8.97 -1.04 -7.29
C TRP A 7 -9.57 0.37 -7.38
N THR A 8 -10.25 0.66 -8.48
CA THR A 8 -11.16 1.81 -8.53
C THR A 8 -12.48 1.38 -7.88
N HIS A 9 -12.53 1.34 -6.55
CA HIS A 9 -13.80 1.22 -5.85
C HIS A 9 -14.37 2.63 -5.64
N PHE A 10 -15.30 3.01 -6.49
CA PHE A 10 -16.24 4.08 -6.15
C PHE A 10 -17.20 3.48 -5.14
N VAL A 11 -17.14 3.91 -3.88
CA VAL A 11 -18.26 3.67 -2.96
C VAL A 11 -19.38 4.59 -3.42
N HIS A 12 -20.45 4.02 -3.98
CA HIS A 12 -21.61 4.83 -4.33
C HIS A 12 -22.23 5.38 -3.03
N PRO A 13 -22.67 6.64 -2.97
CA PRO A 13 -23.39 7.14 -1.80
C PRO A 13 -24.58 6.26 -1.42
N ASP A 14 -25.24 5.67 -2.40
CA ASP A 14 -26.36 4.72 -2.19
C ASP A 14 -25.89 3.34 -1.70
N ASP A 15 -24.60 3.00 -1.80
CA ASP A 15 -24.03 1.81 -1.16
C ASP A 15 -23.95 1.97 0.37
N ILE A 16 -24.07 3.20 0.88
CA ILE A 16 -24.03 3.53 2.31
C ILE A 16 -25.45 3.57 2.93
N ILE A 17 -26.49 3.75 2.12
CA ILE A 17 -27.86 3.93 2.61
C ILE A 17 -28.82 2.99 1.87
N TYR A 18 -28.82 1.73 2.30
CA TYR A 18 -30.02 0.90 2.25
C TYR A 18 -30.36 0.54 3.70
N THR A 19 -31.21 1.34 4.32
CA THR A 19 -31.76 1.07 5.66
C THR A 19 -33.28 0.98 5.53
N PRO A 20 -33.84 -0.12 5.03
CA PRO A 20 -35.28 -0.35 5.11
C PRO A 20 -35.70 -0.51 6.56
N ASP A 21 -36.90 -0.06 6.91
CA ASP A 21 -37.47 -0.23 8.26
C ASP A 21 -37.74 -1.71 8.60
N GLU A 22 -37.93 -2.56 7.59
CA GLU A 22 -38.02 -4.02 7.69
C GLU A 22 -37.11 -4.68 6.65
N VAL A 23 -36.16 -5.50 7.08
CA VAL A 23 -35.20 -6.19 6.19
C VAL A 23 -35.55 -7.68 6.14
N GLU A 24 -36.09 -8.15 5.01
CA GLU A 24 -36.33 -9.58 4.77
C GLU A 24 -35.04 -10.42 4.83
N ASN A 25 -33.89 -9.79 4.53
CA ASN A 25 -32.56 -10.41 4.46
C ASN A 25 -31.52 -9.56 5.23
N PRO A 26 -31.45 -9.65 6.58
CA PRO A 26 -30.59 -8.83 7.44
C PRO A 26 -29.10 -8.85 7.08
N GLU A 27 -28.62 -9.93 6.46
CA GLU A 27 -27.25 -10.10 5.95
C GLU A 27 -26.92 -9.19 4.76
N LEU A 28 -27.93 -8.62 4.10
CA LEU A 28 -27.77 -7.65 3.02
C LEU A 28 -27.70 -6.19 3.52
N VAL A 29 -27.79 -5.97 4.85
CA VAL A 29 -27.66 -4.64 5.45
C VAL A 29 -26.20 -4.17 5.33
N ARG A 30 -25.99 -3.20 4.45
CA ARG A 30 -24.66 -2.65 4.14
C ARG A 30 -24.09 -1.75 5.24
N ASN A 31 -24.96 -1.26 6.13
CA ASN A 31 -24.60 -0.47 7.31
C ASN A 31 -24.93 -1.24 8.58
N TRP A 32 -24.12 -2.24 8.91
CA TRP A 32 -24.30 -3.07 10.12
C TRP A 32 -24.41 -2.23 11.41
N PHE A 33 -23.77 -1.06 11.44
CA PHE A 33 -23.78 -0.19 12.61
C PHE A 33 -25.03 0.68 12.75
N TYR A 34 -25.91 0.71 11.74
CA TYR A 34 -27.08 1.60 11.67
C TYR A 34 -26.73 3.07 11.95
N LEU A 35 -25.51 3.49 11.58
CA LEU A 35 -25.02 4.84 11.83
C LEU A 35 -25.27 5.77 10.63
N PRO A 36 -25.67 7.03 10.84
CA PRO A 36 -25.73 8.00 9.74
C PRO A 36 -24.33 8.25 9.16
N TRP A 37 -24.27 8.76 7.93
CA TRP A 37 -22.99 9.17 7.32
C TRP A 37 -22.28 10.23 8.19
N ARG A 38 -23.00 11.30 8.54
CA ARG A 38 -22.56 12.33 9.51
C ARG A 38 -23.58 12.39 10.65
N GLY A 39 -23.17 11.95 11.84
CA GLY A 39 -23.96 12.07 13.07
C GLY A 39 -23.68 13.37 13.82
N ARG A 40 -24.30 13.53 14.99
CA ARG A 40 -23.98 14.61 15.93
C ARG A 40 -22.68 14.27 16.68
N ASN A 41 -21.97 15.27 17.20
CA ASN A 41 -20.82 15.07 18.10
C ASN A 41 -19.70 14.15 17.57
N ASN A 42 -19.35 14.23 16.28
CA ASN A 42 -18.35 13.37 15.63
C ASN A 42 -18.69 11.86 15.63
N GLU A 43 -19.96 11.52 15.80
CA GLU A 43 -20.46 10.16 15.60
C GLU A 43 -20.85 9.95 14.12
N GLY A 44 -20.90 8.69 13.68
CA GLY A 44 -21.26 8.34 12.30
C GLY A 44 -20.14 7.69 11.48
N LEU A 45 -20.51 7.17 10.33
CA LEU A 45 -19.62 6.40 9.46
C LEU A 45 -18.45 7.23 8.92
N TYR A 46 -18.64 8.52 8.65
CA TYR A 46 -17.59 9.40 8.15
C TYR A 46 -16.39 9.47 9.11
N PHE A 47 -16.64 9.60 10.42
CA PHE A 47 -15.58 9.72 11.41
C PHE A 47 -14.88 8.39 11.64
N LYS A 48 -15.62 7.27 11.61
CA LYS A 48 -15.04 5.92 11.61
C LYS A 48 -14.16 5.70 10.38
N PHE A 49 -14.63 6.07 9.19
CA PHE A 49 -13.86 6.00 7.96
C PHE A 49 -12.60 6.87 8.03
N LYS A 50 -12.71 8.10 8.54
CA LYS A 50 -11.56 8.99 8.71
C LYS A 50 -10.49 8.38 9.63
N ASN A 51 -10.89 7.81 10.76
CA ASN A 51 -9.96 7.13 11.67
C ASN A 51 -9.35 5.89 10.99
N TRP A 52 -10.17 5.09 10.32
CA TRP A 52 -9.69 3.94 9.56
C TRP A 52 -8.67 4.34 8.48
N VAL A 53 -8.91 5.40 7.70
CA VAL A 53 -7.95 5.91 6.71
C VAL A 53 -6.65 6.34 7.38
N LYS A 54 -6.73 7.00 8.54
CA LYS A 54 -5.54 7.40 9.31
C LYS A 54 -4.74 6.16 9.71
N ASP A 55 -5.37 5.19 10.38
CA ASP A 55 -4.72 3.98 10.86
C ASP A 55 -4.15 3.15 9.69
N PHE A 56 -4.87 3.15 8.56
CA PHE A 56 -4.46 2.48 7.33
C PHE A 56 -3.20 3.12 6.72
N VAL A 57 -3.13 4.45 6.64
CA VAL A 57 -1.94 5.15 6.14
C VAL A 57 -0.75 4.97 7.08
N GLU A 58 -0.98 4.98 8.40
CA GLU A 58 0.07 4.70 9.39
C GLU A 58 0.62 3.28 9.26
N SER A 59 -0.26 2.30 9.00
CA SER A 59 0.12 0.89 8.82
C SER A 59 0.79 0.60 7.48
N TYR A 60 0.46 1.37 6.45
CA TYR A 60 0.91 1.14 5.07
C TYR A 60 1.45 2.44 4.46
N PRO A 61 2.60 2.96 4.92
CA PRO A 61 3.14 4.26 4.49
C PRO A 61 3.55 4.32 3.01
N PHE A 62 3.56 3.19 2.31
CA PHE A 62 3.81 3.09 0.88
C PHE A 62 2.54 3.23 0.02
N ILE A 63 1.36 3.30 0.62
CA ILE A 63 0.10 3.53 -0.10
C ILE A 63 -0.02 4.99 -0.53
N ARG A 64 -0.54 5.20 -1.74
CA ARG A 64 -0.77 6.53 -2.32
C ARG A 64 -2.22 6.68 -2.73
N PHE A 65 -2.84 7.81 -2.39
CA PHE A 65 -4.12 8.22 -2.93
C PHE A 65 -3.86 9.11 -4.14
N MET A 66 -4.35 8.69 -5.30
CA MET A 66 -4.03 9.30 -6.58
C MET A 66 -5.31 9.52 -7.39
N THR A 67 -5.34 10.58 -8.18
CA THR A 67 -6.34 10.73 -9.23
C THR A 67 -6.13 9.65 -10.30
N CYS A 68 -7.18 9.36 -11.09
CA CYS A 68 -7.08 8.41 -12.20
C CYS A 68 -5.97 8.77 -13.19
N ARG A 69 -5.77 10.07 -13.45
CA ARG A 69 -4.71 10.56 -14.33
C ARG A 69 -3.32 10.27 -13.76
N GLU A 70 -3.09 10.56 -12.49
CA GLU A 70 -1.80 10.28 -11.84
C GLU A 70 -1.52 8.78 -11.78
N ALA A 71 -2.54 7.98 -11.44
CA ALA A 71 -2.43 6.52 -11.42
C ALA A 71 -2.06 5.96 -12.81
N TYR A 72 -2.65 6.50 -13.88
CA TYR A 72 -2.31 6.11 -15.25
C TYR A 72 -0.84 6.39 -15.59
N GLU A 73 -0.31 7.55 -15.21
CA GLU A 73 1.11 7.87 -15.44
C GLU A 73 2.03 6.97 -14.59
N GLU A 74 1.67 6.67 -13.34
CA GLU A 74 2.43 5.74 -12.51
C GLU A 74 2.41 4.31 -13.04
N MET A 75 1.27 3.85 -13.58
CA MET A 75 1.16 2.54 -14.23
C MET A 75 2.05 2.46 -15.47
N LYS A 76 2.10 3.50 -16.31
CA LYS A 76 3.05 3.55 -17.43
C LYS A 76 4.49 3.48 -16.97
N ARG A 77 4.84 4.16 -15.88
CA ARG A 77 6.18 4.09 -15.29
C ARG A 77 6.49 2.69 -14.80
N PHE A 78 5.54 2.04 -14.12
CA PHE A 78 5.65 0.66 -13.68
C PHE A 78 5.84 -0.31 -14.86
N ASP A 79 5.02 -0.20 -15.90
CA ASP A 79 5.11 -1.07 -17.09
C ASP A 79 6.45 -0.94 -17.83
N ASN A 80 7.05 0.26 -17.79
CA ASN A 80 8.36 0.53 -18.38
C ASN A 80 9.55 0.28 -17.43
N LEU A 81 9.28 -0.16 -16.20
CA LEU A 81 10.32 -0.41 -15.21
C LEU A 81 11.15 -1.63 -15.59
N LYS A 82 12.46 -1.41 -15.71
CA LYS A 82 13.44 -2.47 -15.89
C LYS A 82 14.26 -2.57 -14.61
N ILE A 83 14.38 -3.78 -14.08
CA ILE A 83 15.15 -4.07 -12.87
C ILE A 83 16.23 -5.10 -13.24
N LYS A 84 17.47 -4.85 -12.82
CA LYS A 84 18.58 -5.80 -12.89
C LYS A 84 19.21 -5.93 -11.52
N CYS A 85 19.33 -7.16 -11.04
CA CYS A 85 19.97 -7.46 -9.77
C CYS A 85 21.32 -8.15 -10.00
N GLU A 86 22.31 -7.76 -9.22
CA GLU A 86 23.64 -8.37 -9.16
C GLU A 86 23.89 -8.78 -7.70
N PHE A 87 24.28 -10.05 -7.50
CA PHE A 87 24.48 -10.65 -6.18
C PHE A 87 25.97 -10.82 -5.95
N GLY A 88 26.49 -10.16 -4.92
CA GLY A 88 27.81 -10.39 -4.35
C GLY A 88 27.73 -11.23 -3.07
N ASP A 89 28.87 -11.42 -2.41
CA ASP A 89 28.96 -12.26 -1.21
C ASP A 89 28.13 -11.68 -0.04
N ASN A 90 28.23 -10.36 0.18
CA ASN A 90 27.54 -9.65 1.28
C ASN A 90 26.73 -8.44 0.78
N GLU A 91 26.52 -8.30 -0.52
CA GLU A 91 25.75 -7.18 -1.06
C GLU A 91 24.89 -7.58 -2.26
N ILE A 92 23.76 -6.89 -2.40
CA ILE A 92 22.88 -6.97 -3.56
C ILE A 92 22.82 -5.59 -4.18
N LYS A 93 23.21 -5.49 -5.44
CA LYS A 93 23.06 -4.26 -6.22
C LYS A 93 21.82 -4.36 -7.11
N ILE A 94 20.89 -3.44 -6.93
CA ILE A 94 19.64 -3.36 -7.70
C ILE A 94 19.72 -2.12 -8.59
N ASN A 95 19.75 -2.31 -9.90
CA ASN A 95 19.71 -1.23 -10.87
C ASN A 95 18.32 -1.16 -11.50
N THR A 96 17.82 0.05 -11.60
CA THR A 96 16.54 0.42 -12.21
C THR A 96 16.79 1.43 -13.31
N ASN A 97 15.91 1.53 -14.30
CA ASN A 97 16.02 2.53 -15.37
C ASN A 97 15.34 3.88 -15.03
N GLN A 98 14.93 4.08 -13.77
CA GLN A 98 14.26 5.29 -13.32
C GLN A 98 14.33 5.42 -11.78
N LYS A 99 14.25 6.65 -11.27
CA LYS A 99 14.25 6.96 -9.82
C LYS A 99 12.85 6.88 -9.21
N ASN A 100 12.75 6.97 -7.88
CA ASN A 100 11.49 6.97 -7.12
C ASN A 100 10.66 5.70 -7.35
N VAL A 101 11.32 4.55 -7.44
CA VAL A 101 10.69 3.23 -7.57
C VAL A 101 10.47 2.66 -6.19
N PHE A 102 9.32 2.02 -5.97
CA PHE A 102 9.10 1.23 -4.76
C PHE A 102 9.55 -0.21 -5.01
N LEU A 103 10.45 -0.72 -4.16
CA LEU A 103 10.94 -2.09 -4.21
C LEU A 103 10.47 -2.84 -2.96
N ASN A 104 9.83 -3.98 -3.15
CA ASN A 104 9.54 -4.90 -2.06
C ASN A 104 10.63 -5.98 -2.04
N VAL A 105 11.50 -5.92 -1.02
CA VAL A 105 12.64 -6.83 -0.87
C VAL A 105 12.33 -7.80 0.27
N GLN A 106 12.39 -9.09 -0.03
CA GLN A 106 12.27 -10.16 0.95
C GLN A 106 13.65 -10.76 1.19
N ILE A 107 14.10 -10.70 2.44
CA ILE A 107 15.43 -11.13 2.87
C ILE A 107 15.23 -12.22 3.93
N ASP A 108 16.10 -13.23 3.93
CA ASP A 108 16.11 -14.27 4.95
C ASP A 108 16.25 -13.66 6.36
N THR A 109 15.53 -14.21 7.35
CA THR A 109 15.53 -13.71 8.73
C THR A 109 16.89 -13.77 9.43
N LYS A 110 17.84 -14.54 8.90
CA LYS A 110 19.22 -14.57 9.40
C LYS A 110 19.92 -13.20 9.28
N TYR A 111 19.56 -12.39 8.28
CA TYR A 111 20.08 -11.04 8.10
C TYR A 111 19.25 -10.07 8.93
N LYS A 112 19.85 -9.51 9.98
CA LYS A 112 19.15 -8.69 10.97
C LYS A 112 19.21 -7.21 10.65
N ASN A 113 20.32 -6.78 10.05
CA ASN A 113 20.56 -5.40 9.68
C ASN A 113 20.72 -5.32 8.16
N LEU A 114 19.99 -4.39 7.56
CA LEU A 114 20.09 -4.09 6.13
C LEU A 114 20.60 -2.66 6.01
N GLU A 115 21.86 -2.48 5.62
CA GLU A 115 22.35 -1.17 5.22
C GLU A 115 21.85 -0.91 3.79
N VAL A 116 21.14 0.20 3.61
CA VAL A 116 20.57 0.58 2.30
C VAL A 116 21.24 1.87 1.83
N ILE A 117 21.83 1.82 0.64
CA ILE A 117 22.44 2.96 -0.04
C ILE A 117 21.56 3.34 -1.23
N ASN A 118 21.32 4.64 -1.43
CA ASN A 118 20.50 5.22 -2.51
C ASN A 118 19.02 4.79 -2.51
N ALA A 119 18.49 4.43 -1.34
CA ALA A 119 17.06 4.26 -1.13
C ALA A 119 16.70 4.55 0.33
N GLU A 120 15.44 4.88 0.56
CA GLU A 120 14.86 5.07 1.88
C GLU A 120 14.04 3.83 2.26
N ILE A 121 14.18 3.35 3.49
CA ILE A 121 13.30 2.32 4.03
C ILE A 121 11.97 2.98 4.40
N VAL A 122 10.91 2.62 3.69
CA VAL A 122 9.56 3.15 3.90
C VAL A 122 8.82 2.34 4.96
N CYS A 123 9.01 1.03 4.94
CA CYS A 123 8.38 0.09 5.87
C CYS A 123 9.25 -1.15 6.01
N SER A 124 9.27 -1.77 7.18
CA SER A 124 9.86 -3.08 7.37
C SER A 124 8.98 -3.92 8.29
N SER A 125 8.95 -5.23 8.05
CA SER A 125 8.22 -6.18 8.88
C SER A 125 8.99 -7.49 8.97
N GLN A 126 9.10 -8.04 10.18
CA GLN A 126 9.72 -9.34 10.40
C GLN A 126 8.67 -10.43 10.32
N GLY A 127 8.89 -11.40 9.43
CA GLY A 127 8.09 -12.62 9.34
C GLY A 127 8.78 -13.81 10.00
N ILE A 128 8.14 -14.97 9.93
CA ILE A 128 8.70 -16.23 10.46
C ILE A 128 9.92 -16.67 9.64
N PHE A 129 9.88 -16.49 8.32
CA PHE A 129 10.91 -16.96 7.39
C PHE A 129 11.66 -15.84 6.68
N THR A 130 11.05 -14.68 6.53
CA THR A 130 11.62 -13.55 5.80
C THR A 130 11.36 -12.22 6.50
N ASN A 131 12.35 -11.35 6.50
CA ASN A 131 12.19 -9.93 6.73
C ASN A 131 11.76 -9.27 5.42
N THR A 132 10.63 -8.56 5.44
CA THR A 132 10.17 -7.76 4.30
C THR A 132 10.57 -6.32 4.51
N VAL A 133 11.18 -5.70 3.50
CA VAL A 133 11.57 -4.29 3.51
C VAL A 133 11.03 -3.64 2.25
N VAL A 134 10.24 -2.58 2.43
CA VAL A 134 9.77 -1.73 1.34
C VAL A 134 10.71 -0.54 1.23
N LEU A 135 11.36 -0.42 0.08
CA LEU A 135 12.30 0.66 -0.22
C LEU A 135 11.69 1.63 -1.22
N LYS A 136 12.03 2.92 -1.09
CA LYS A 136 11.81 3.92 -2.13
C LYS A 136 13.16 4.37 -2.67
N THR A 137 13.43 4.12 -3.95
CA THR A 137 14.73 4.46 -4.54
C THR A 137 14.90 5.97 -4.67
N THR A 138 16.07 6.47 -4.25
CA THR A 138 16.47 7.88 -4.48
C THR A 138 17.36 8.01 -5.70
N ASP A 139 17.95 6.90 -6.16
CA ASP A 139 18.71 6.80 -7.41
C ASP A 139 18.33 5.57 -8.25
N GLU A 140 18.90 5.48 -9.44
CA GLU A 140 18.73 4.35 -10.35
C GLU A 140 19.47 3.09 -9.87
N SER A 141 20.53 3.24 -9.07
CA SER A 141 21.30 2.13 -8.49
C SER A 141 21.18 2.14 -6.96
N VAL A 142 20.63 1.06 -6.41
CA VAL A 142 20.50 0.79 -4.97
C VAL A 142 21.49 -0.30 -4.57
N ILE A 143 22.10 -0.17 -3.41
CA ILE A 143 22.94 -1.22 -2.82
C ILE A 143 22.34 -1.62 -1.48
N LEU A 144 22.17 -2.92 -1.30
CA LEU A 144 21.75 -3.54 -0.05
C LEU A 144 22.94 -4.31 0.50
N LYS A 145 23.46 -3.95 1.66
CA LYS A 145 24.46 -4.78 2.35
C LYS A 145 23.80 -5.66 3.39
N LEU A 146 24.16 -6.93 3.35
CA LEU A 146 23.58 -7.98 4.18
C LEU A 146 24.53 -8.28 5.34
N ASP A 147 24.09 -7.95 6.57
CA ASP A 147 24.79 -8.24 7.83
C ASP A 147 24.06 -9.29 8.67
#